data_AF-A0A8I2BVZ4-F1
#
_entry.id   AF-A0A8I2BVZ4-F1
#
_cell.length_a   1.000
_cell.length_b   1.000
_cell.length_c   1.000
_cell.angle_alpha   90.00
_cell.angle_beta   90.00
_cell.angle_gamma   90.00
#
_symmetry.space_group_name_H-M   'P 1'
#
loop_
_entity.id
_entity.type
_entity.pdbx_description
1 polymer ?
#
loop_
_entity_poly.entity_id
_entity_poly.type
_entity_poly.pdbx_seq_one_letter_code
_entity_poly.pdbx_strand_id
1 'polypeptide(L)'
;MNYKDIAQAIFNKVGGNDNINSVIHCSTRLRMTLRKPELAQTDEIKALDGVMGAVNSGGQYQIIIGNDVGYVYNELVKLLDPNQSSSDEAEKVKMDRSFKGLFNSFASMIAGIFQPIIPAIAASGMLKALLLLCTVTGIMSKESQTYMILSVISDAAFYFLPMLLAFSSAQKFKTNPFVSVLLGGVLLHPNLISLLGGEKAVTFAGLPVASVQYATSVIPIILTIWLMSYIEKFADKISPGPVKIFLKPLIVILIVAPVSLIALGPLGTYLGLGMSNGVFWIQERIGWLTVVLMSIVMPLIVMFGMHKVFYPIIFAALASPGYETLVLVAMLASNMAQGAGAFAVSLKTKDPKFKQIALSAGISGVFGITEPALYGVHLRLKKTLFACMIGAGVAGLFAGLMNLKAYAAVGPGFASLPMFISENHSNLVYALITMAISIIVTFIAVYMIGFQDTVTEPAKKEARPEPAKAQSISKSFKSKTVIFAPMEGTVIPLLLVKDEAFSQEAMGKGMAIQPSSGKVVAPFDGIVANVFRTKHSIALKSVEGVELLIHIGLDTVKLKGQHFTVHVQEGDEIKHGQLLIEFELEAIQRAGYDTITPIIVTNTADYLEIMGHESSEKTGPEKPLITVL
;
A
#
# COMPACT_ATOMS: atom_id res chain seq x y z
N MET A 1 0.10 -19.75 40.41
CA MET A 1 0.26 -18.43 39.78
C MET A 1 -0.99 -18.10 38.99
N ASN A 2 -1.80 -17.12 39.39
CA ASN A 2 -2.97 -16.70 38.63
C ASN A 2 -2.55 -15.62 37.62
N TYR A 3 -2.46 -15.99 36.34
CA TYR A 3 -1.96 -15.10 35.29
C TYR A 3 -2.78 -13.82 35.12
N LYS A 4 -4.09 -13.87 35.43
CA LYS A 4 -4.97 -12.70 35.37
C LYS A 4 -4.63 -11.69 36.45
N ASP A 5 -4.38 -12.15 37.67
CA ASP A 5 -4.06 -11.28 38.82
C ASP A 5 -2.70 -10.62 38.62
N ILE A 6 -1.72 -11.36 38.07
CA ILE A 6 -0.39 -10.83 37.77
C ILE A 6 -0.42 -9.86 36.60
N ALA A 7 -1.17 -10.17 35.53
CA ALA A 7 -1.36 -9.22 34.44
C ALA A 7 -2.03 -7.93 34.92
N GLN A 8 -3.04 -8.02 35.78
CA GLN A 8 -3.71 -6.85 36.37
C GLN A 8 -2.77 -6.05 37.28
N ALA A 9 -1.99 -6.74 38.11
CA ALA A 9 -1.01 -6.09 38.97
C ALA A 9 0.08 -5.38 38.16
N ILE A 10 0.62 -6.03 37.11
CA ILE A 10 1.58 -5.41 36.19
C ILE A 10 0.93 -4.20 35.51
N PHE A 11 -0.25 -4.35 34.93
CA PHE A 11 -0.98 -3.28 34.24
C PHE A 11 -1.13 -2.03 35.12
N ASN A 12 -1.60 -2.21 36.36
CA ASN A 12 -1.78 -1.10 37.30
C ASN A 12 -0.44 -0.45 37.69
N LYS A 13 0.58 -1.27 37.99
CA LYS A 13 1.89 -0.79 38.47
C LYS A 13 2.76 -0.16 37.38
N VAL A 14 2.51 -0.45 36.11
CA VAL A 14 3.14 0.25 35.00
C VAL A 14 2.38 1.49 34.56
N GLY A 15 1.25 1.84 35.19
CA GLY A 15 0.48 3.05 34.88
C GLY A 15 -0.64 2.86 33.85
N GLY A 16 -1.05 1.62 33.56
CA GLY A 16 -2.21 1.30 32.74
C GLY A 16 -2.12 1.77 31.28
N ASN A 17 -3.27 1.93 30.63
CA ASN A 17 -3.37 2.31 29.21
C ASN A 17 -2.65 3.63 28.90
N ASP A 18 -2.75 4.59 29.81
CA ASP A 18 -2.15 5.91 29.64
C ASP A 18 -0.62 5.89 29.62
N ASN A 19 0.00 4.79 30.07
CA ASN A 19 1.45 4.65 30.09
C ASN A 19 2.01 3.56 29.18
N ILE A 20 1.19 2.62 28.72
CA ILE A 20 1.65 1.51 27.88
C ILE A 20 1.52 1.89 26.40
N ASN A 21 2.63 1.99 25.68
CA ASN A 21 2.63 2.29 24.24
C ASN A 21 2.57 1.00 23.40
N SER A 22 3.39 0.01 23.76
CA SER A 22 3.34 -1.31 23.13
C SER A 22 3.79 -2.37 24.10
N VAL A 23 3.27 -3.59 23.92
CA VAL A 23 3.69 -4.77 24.66
C VAL A 23 4.02 -5.85 23.66
N ILE A 24 5.19 -6.45 23.81
CA ILE A 24 5.60 -7.67 23.11
C ILE A 24 6.18 -8.64 24.13
N HIS A 25 6.40 -9.88 23.75
CA HIS A 25 7.14 -10.80 24.60
C HIS A 25 8.10 -11.65 23.77
N CYS A 26 9.19 -12.08 24.40
CA CYS A 26 10.00 -13.19 23.91
C CYS A 26 9.68 -14.45 24.72
N SER A 27 10.57 -15.44 24.73
CA SER A 27 10.35 -16.71 25.45
C SER A 27 10.35 -16.56 26.97
N THR A 28 10.98 -15.52 27.54
CA THR A 28 11.15 -15.37 28.99
C THR A 28 10.87 -13.97 29.55
N ARG A 29 10.68 -12.96 28.69
CA ARG A 29 10.51 -11.56 29.10
C ARG A 29 9.35 -10.89 28.40
N LEU A 30 8.56 -10.18 29.18
CA LEU A 30 7.55 -9.25 28.73
C LEU A 30 8.26 -7.91 28.50
N ARG A 31 8.21 -7.38 27.28
CA ARG A 31 8.84 -6.11 26.92
C ARG A 31 7.77 -5.11 26.62
N MET A 32 7.85 -3.98 27.31
CA MET A 32 6.89 -2.89 27.22
C MET A 32 7.63 -1.65 26.78
N THR A 33 7.08 -0.95 25.79
CA THR A 33 7.47 0.43 25.53
C THR A 33 6.51 1.28 26.35
N LEU A 34 7.03 1.97 27.38
CA LEU A 34 6.22 2.85 28.23
C LEU A 34 6.37 4.29 27.77
N ARG A 35 5.28 5.07 27.78
CA ARG A 35 5.27 6.50 27.43
C ARG A 35 6.09 7.32 28.43
N LYS A 36 5.96 6.98 29.72
CA LYS A 36 6.66 7.55 30.87
C LYS A 36 7.17 6.40 31.75
N PRO A 37 8.36 5.83 31.45
CA PRO A 37 8.91 4.72 32.21
C PRO A 37 9.09 5.02 33.70
N GLU A 38 9.24 6.29 34.09
CA GLU A 38 9.30 6.78 35.46
C GLU A 38 8.04 6.53 36.28
N LEU A 39 6.88 6.33 35.65
CA LEU A 39 5.63 5.98 36.34
C LEU A 39 5.54 4.49 36.71
N ALA A 40 6.46 3.66 36.21
CA ALA A 40 6.47 2.24 36.52
C ALA A 40 7.08 1.99 37.91
N GLN A 41 6.28 1.40 38.81
CA GLN A 41 6.69 1.03 40.16
C GLN A 41 7.61 -0.22 40.11
N THR A 42 8.85 -0.02 39.68
CA THR A 42 9.75 -1.10 39.28
C THR A 42 10.06 -2.07 40.41
N ASP A 43 10.29 -1.57 41.61
CA ASP A 43 10.62 -2.42 42.75
C ASP A 43 9.38 -3.18 43.28
N GLU A 44 8.20 -2.60 43.16
CA GLU A 44 6.95 -3.30 43.48
C GLU A 44 6.60 -4.38 42.44
N ILE A 45 6.96 -4.17 41.17
CA ILE A 45 6.79 -5.18 40.11
C ILE A 45 7.75 -6.35 40.34
N LYS A 46 8.99 -6.10 40.80
CA LYS A 46 9.94 -7.17 41.18
C LYS A 46 9.45 -8.02 42.35
N ALA A 47 8.63 -7.44 43.23
CA ALA A 47 8.09 -8.14 44.40
C ALA A 47 6.83 -8.98 44.09
N LEU A 48 6.31 -8.94 42.86
CA LEU A 48 5.16 -9.75 42.46
C LEU A 48 5.55 -11.24 42.34
N ASP A 49 4.71 -12.13 42.90
CA ASP A 49 4.89 -13.56 42.78
C ASP A 49 4.90 -14.01 41.30
N GLY A 50 6.03 -14.58 40.87
CA GLY A 50 6.27 -15.03 39.51
C GLY A 50 6.91 -14.00 38.57
N VAL A 51 7.31 -12.84 39.10
CA VAL A 51 8.26 -11.93 38.44
C VAL A 51 9.67 -12.18 39.00
N MET A 52 10.58 -12.63 38.16
CA MET A 52 11.99 -12.88 38.51
C MET A 52 12.85 -11.60 38.45
N GLY A 53 12.34 -10.53 37.84
CA GLY A 53 13.02 -9.24 37.80
C GLY A 53 12.34 -8.24 36.88
N ALA A 54 12.64 -6.96 37.05
CA ALA A 54 12.21 -5.90 36.14
C ALA A 54 13.35 -4.89 35.96
N VAL A 55 13.58 -4.46 34.71
CA VAL A 55 14.64 -3.52 34.35
C VAL A 55 14.17 -2.59 33.25
N ASN A 56 14.53 -1.31 33.36
CA ASN A 56 14.36 -0.35 32.29
C ASN A 56 15.72 -0.12 31.63
N SER A 57 15.92 -0.61 30.42
CA SER A 57 17.20 -0.51 29.71
C SER A 57 16.99 -0.43 28.20
N GLY A 58 17.72 0.49 27.55
CA GLY A 58 17.68 0.63 26.09
C GLY A 58 16.33 1.08 25.52
N GLY A 59 15.56 1.89 26.26
CA GLY A 59 14.26 2.40 25.81
C GLY A 59 13.11 1.38 25.89
N GLN A 60 13.33 0.21 26.48
CA GLN A 60 12.28 -0.78 26.76
C GLN A 60 12.26 -1.18 28.23
N TYR A 61 11.07 -1.21 28.80
CA TYR A 61 10.80 -1.72 30.13
C TYR A 61 10.58 -3.23 30.07
N GLN A 62 11.43 -4.01 30.72
CA GLN A 62 11.43 -5.47 30.61
C GLN A 62 11.10 -6.12 31.96
N ILE A 63 10.09 -6.97 31.97
CA ILE A 63 9.69 -7.79 33.12
C ILE A 63 10.04 -9.25 32.80
N ILE A 64 10.86 -9.85 33.65
CA ILE A 64 11.35 -11.23 33.52
C ILE A 64 10.36 -12.13 34.25
N ILE A 65 9.57 -12.90 33.51
CA ILE A 65 8.53 -13.79 34.04
C ILE A 65 8.93 -15.27 33.86
N GLY A 66 9.79 -15.56 32.88
CA GLY A 66 10.17 -16.94 32.52
C GLY A 66 9.23 -17.54 31.49
N ASN A 67 9.16 -18.87 31.46
CA ASN A 67 8.42 -19.62 30.42
C ASN A 67 6.92 -19.29 30.36
N ASP A 68 6.35 -18.72 31.43
CA ASP A 68 4.94 -18.37 31.54
C ASP A 68 4.58 -16.99 30.96
N VAL A 69 5.56 -16.26 30.43
CA VAL A 69 5.38 -14.88 29.93
C VAL A 69 4.27 -14.75 28.89
N GLY A 70 4.08 -15.76 28.03
CA GLY A 70 3.03 -15.74 27.01
C GLY A 70 1.62 -15.75 27.60
N TYR A 71 1.42 -16.42 28.74
CA TYR A 71 0.13 -16.46 29.43
C TYR A 71 -0.19 -15.13 30.10
N VAL A 72 0.81 -14.52 30.76
CA VAL A 72 0.68 -13.18 31.35
C VAL A 72 0.45 -12.12 30.27
N TYR A 73 1.15 -12.22 29.14
CA TYR A 73 0.94 -11.34 27.98
C TYR A 73 -0.51 -11.41 27.47
N ASN A 74 -1.06 -12.62 27.29
CA ASN A 74 -2.42 -12.78 26.77
C ASN A 74 -3.48 -12.19 27.71
N GLU A 75 -3.28 -12.27 29.03
CA GLU A 75 -4.18 -11.60 29.98
C GLU A 75 -3.95 -10.09 30.02
N LEU A 76 -2.70 -9.63 29.89
CA LEU A 76 -2.35 -8.21 29.87
C LEU A 76 -2.92 -7.50 28.63
N VAL A 77 -2.88 -8.14 27.47
CA VAL A 77 -3.46 -7.61 26.22
C VAL A 77 -4.97 -7.43 26.33
N LYS A 78 -5.68 -8.26 27.12
CA LYS A 78 -7.12 -8.08 27.36
C LYS A 78 -7.45 -6.87 28.23
N LEU A 79 -6.48 -6.39 29.02
CA LEU A 79 -6.61 -5.21 29.87
C LEU A 79 -6.25 -3.92 29.11
N LEU A 80 -5.54 -4.03 27.99
CA LEU A 80 -5.20 -2.91 27.14
C LEU A 80 -6.43 -2.43 26.37
N ASP A 81 -6.70 -1.13 26.38
CA ASP A 81 -7.80 -0.53 25.62
C ASP A 81 -7.47 -0.62 24.12
N PRO A 82 -8.32 -1.27 23.30
CA PRO A 82 -8.09 -1.40 21.85
C PRO A 82 -7.87 -0.06 21.14
N ASN A 83 -8.41 1.02 21.70
CA ASN A 83 -8.34 2.38 21.17
C ASN A 83 -7.05 3.16 21.49
N GLN A 84 -6.22 2.72 22.45
CA GLN A 84 -5.00 3.47 22.86
C GLN A 84 -3.67 2.80 22.50
N SER A 85 -3.69 1.54 22.07
CA SER A 85 -2.56 0.88 21.42
C SER A 85 -2.70 0.94 19.90
N SER A 86 -2.15 1.96 19.25
CA SER A 86 -1.87 1.90 17.81
C SER A 86 -0.94 0.71 17.56
N SER A 87 -1.25 -0.34 16.80
CA SER A 87 -2.13 -0.48 15.66
C SER A 87 -2.57 -1.94 15.49
N ASP A 88 -3.82 -2.29 15.79
CA ASP A 88 -4.48 -3.47 15.21
C ASP A 88 -6.01 -3.43 15.44
N GLU A 89 -6.64 -2.27 15.21
CA GLU A 89 -8.10 -2.24 14.99
C GLU A 89 -8.40 -2.68 13.55
N ALA A 90 -8.28 -3.98 13.32
CA ALA A 90 -9.26 -4.63 12.47
C ALA A 90 -10.57 -4.61 13.24
N GLU A 91 -11.30 -3.51 13.04
CA GLU A 91 -12.71 -3.38 13.29
C GLU A 91 -13.36 -4.75 13.01
N LYS A 92 -13.92 -5.40 14.03
CA LYS A 92 -14.86 -6.50 13.83
C LYS A 92 -16.15 -5.90 13.27
N VAL A 93 -16.06 -5.32 12.07
CA VAL A 93 -17.20 -5.13 11.19
C VAL A 93 -17.84 -6.50 11.12
N LYS A 94 -19.11 -6.61 11.56
CA LYS A 94 -19.93 -7.79 11.27
C LYS A 94 -19.71 -8.09 9.79
N MET A 95 -19.00 -9.18 9.50
CA MET A 95 -18.66 -9.54 8.13
C MET A 95 -19.97 -9.52 7.35
N ASP A 96 -20.12 -8.55 6.46
CA ASP A 96 -21.29 -8.45 5.62
C ASP A 96 -21.29 -9.73 4.78
N ARG A 97 -22.14 -10.68 5.18
CA ARG A 97 -22.28 -11.98 4.49
C ARG A 97 -23.00 -11.82 3.16
N SER A 98 -23.37 -10.60 2.76
CA SER A 98 -23.77 -10.33 1.39
C SER A 98 -22.66 -10.75 0.43
N PHE A 99 -23.06 -11.12 -0.80
CA PHE A 99 -22.13 -11.45 -1.87
C PHE A 99 -21.08 -10.34 -2.08
N LYS A 100 -21.48 -9.07 -1.92
CA LYS A 100 -20.60 -7.90 -2.05
C LYS A 100 -19.55 -7.82 -0.94
N GLY A 101 -19.94 -8.07 0.32
CA GLY A 101 -19.01 -8.10 1.45
C GLY A 101 -18.01 -9.25 1.37
N LEU A 102 -18.47 -10.44 1.00
CA LEU A 102 -17.62 -11.61 0.78
C LEU A 102 -16.63 -11.39 -0.36
N PHE A 103 -17.10 -10.84 -1.49
CA PHE A 103 -16.24 -10.54 -2.63
C PHE A 103 -15.18 -9.48 -2.29
N ASN A 104 -15.53 -8.42 -1.57
CA ASN A 104 -14.57 -7.40 -1.13
C ASN A 104 -13.51 -7.98 -0.16
N SER A 105 -13.92 -8.85 0.76
CA SER A 105 -12.98 -9.55 1.65
C SER A 105 -12.02 -10.43 0.85
N PHE A 106 -12.52 -11.17 -0.14
CA PHE A 106 -11.67 -11.97 -1.04
C PHE A 106 -10.71 -11.09 -1.84
N ALA A 107 -11.19 -9.99 -2.43
CA ALA A 107 -10.36 -9.08 -3.20
C ALA A 107 -9.23 -8.46 -2.36
N SER A 108 -9.54 -8.01 -1.14
CA SER A 108 -8.52 -7.49 -0.21
C SER A 108 -7.53 -8.56 0.28
N MET A 109 -7.95 -9.82 0.33
CA MET A 109 -7.06 -10.94 0.63
C MET A 109 -6.08 -11.17 -0.52
N ILE A 110 -6.57 -11.28 -1.75
CA ILE A 110 -5.73 -11.48 -2.94
C ILE A 110 -4.76 -10.30 -3.11
N ALA A 111 -5.24 -9.06 -2.99
CA ALA A 111 -4.38 -7.88 -3.05
C ALA A 111 -3.27 -7.95 -1.98
N GLY A 112 -3.60 -8.24 -0.72
CA GLY A 112 -2.60 -8.32 0.36
C GLY A 112 -1.55 -9.43 0.15
N ILE A 113 -1.91 -10.52 -0.51
CA ILE A 113 -0.99 -11.63 -0.80
C ILE A 113 -0.04 -11.27 -1.95
N PHE A 114 -0.54 -10.63 -3.01
CA PHE A 114 0.27 -10.36 -4.20
C PHE A 114 1.08 -9.07 -4.13
N GLN A 115 0.62 -8.03 -3.45
CA GLN A 115 1.30 -6.72 -3.44
C GLN A 115 2.77 -6.79 -3.00
N PRO A 116 3.14 -7.47 -1.90
CA PRO A 116 4.53 -7.49 -1.44
C PRO A 116 5.52 -8.13 -2.42
N ILE A 117 5.04 -8.99 -3.32
CA ILE A 117 5.90 -9.78 -4.23
C ILE A 117 6.02 -9.17 -5.63
N ILE A 118 5.22 -8.14 -5.95
CA ILE A 118 5.23 -7.47 -7.27
C ILE A 118 6.62 -6.96 -7.67
N PRO A 119 7.41 -6.28 -6.81
CA PRO A 119 8.71 -5.77 -7.21
C PRO A 119 9.67 -6.87 -7.69
N ALA A 120 9.68 -8.02 -7.02
CA ALA A 120 10.52 -9.16 -7.39
C ALA A 120 10.09 -9.76 -8.74
N ILE A 121 8.79 -9.95 -8.95
CA ILE A 121 8.25 -10.50 -10.20
C ILE A 121 8.46 -9.52 -11.36
N ALA A 122 8.29 -8.22 -11.12
CA ALA A 122 8.53 -7.19 -12.13
C ALA A 122 10.00 -7.17 -12.56
N ALA A 123 10.94 -7.20 -11.62
CA ALA A 123 12.37 -7.26 -11.92
C ALA A 123 12.73 -8.52 -12.74
N SER A 124 12.23 -9.69 -12.32
CA SER A 124 12.41 -10.95 -13.04
C SER A 124 11.82 -10.92 -14.45
N GLY A 125 10.59 -10.44 -14.61
CA GLY A 125 9.91 -10.33 -15.90
C GLY A 125 10.61 -9.36 -16.87
N MET A 126 11.05 -8.21 -16.36
CA MET A 126 11.80 -7.23 -17.14
C MET A 126 13.15 -7.75 -17.60
N LEU A 127 13.89 -8.44 -16.73
CA LEU A 127 15.15 -9.08 -17.13
C LEU A 127 14.91 -10.16 -18.19
N LYS A 128 13.89 -11.02 -18.01
CA LYS A 128 13.55 -12.08 -18.97
C LYS A 128 13.24 -11.50 -20.35
N ALA A 129 12.52 -10.39 -20.38
CA ALA A 129 12.19 -9.67 -21.60
C ALA A 129 13.39 -8.97 -22.25
N LEU A 130 14.31 -8.41 -21.46
CA LEU A 130 15.58 -7.87 -21.96
C LEU A 130 16.44 -8.98 -22.58
N LEU A 131 16.53 -10.14 -21.94
CA LEU A 131 17.26 -11.29 -22.48
C LEU A 131 16.66 -11.77 -23.80
N LEU A 132 15.32 -11.83 -23.88
CA LEU A 132 14.64 -12.16 -25.13
C LEU A 132 14.98 -11.13 -26.22
N LEU A 133 14.97 -9.83 -25.91
CA LEU A 133 15.38 -8.79 -26.83
C LEU A 133 16.82 -9.01 -27.33
N CYS A 134 17.78 -9.25 -26.43
CA CYS A 134 19.16 -9.51 -26.80
C CYS A 134 19.33 -10.75 -27.69
N THR A 135 18.49 -11.78 -27.49
CA THR A 135 18.52 -12.97 -28.36
C THR A 135 17.92 -12.71 -29.73
N VAL A 136 16.80 -11.97 -29.79
CA VAL A 136 16.10 -11.66 -31.04
C VAL A 136 16.92 -10.69 -31.90
N THR A 137 17.63 -9.75 -31.29
CA THR A 137 18.53 -8.81 -32.00
C THR A 137 19.89 -9.41 -32.36
N GLY A 138 20.17 -10.64 -31.94
CA GLY A 138 21.45 -11.32 -32.18
C GLY A 138 22.62 -10.80 -31.32
N ILE A 139 22.36 -9.93 -30.33
CA ILE A 139 23.39 -9.43 -29.39
C ILE A 139 23.93 -10.56 -28.51
N MET A 140 23.10 -11.57 -28.20
CA MET A 140 23.46 -12.67 -27.33
C MET A 140 22.83 -13.99 -27.79
N SER A 141 23.61 -15.07 -27.82
CA SER A 141 23.10 -16.41 -28.16
C SER A 141 22.49 -17.11 -26.93
N LYS A 142 21.48 -17.94 -27.14
CA LYS A 142 20.83 -18.72 -26.06
C LYS A 142 21.75 -19.80 -25.47
N GLU A 143 22.78 -20.18 -26.22
CA GLU A 143 23.80 -21.18 -25.87
C GLU A 143 24.93 -20.57 -25.03
N SER A 144 25.02 -19.24 -24.94
CA SER A 144 25.99 -18.55 -24.10
C SER A 144 25.75 -18.85 -22.62
N GLN A 145 26.82 -19.13 -21.87
CA GLN A 145 26.74 -19.28 -20.41
C GLN A 145 26.20 -18.01 -19.73
N THR A 146 26.53 -16.83 -20.26
CA THR A 146 25.98 -15.56 -19.77
C THR A 146 24.46 -15.53 -19.90
N TYR A 147 23.94 -15.96 -21.06
CA TYR A 147 22.49 -16.05 -21.26
C TYR A 147 21.86 -17.06 -20.29
N MET A 148 22.44 -18.25 -20.16
CA MET A 148 21.92 -19.29 -19.27
C MET A 148 21.84 -18.82 -17.81
N ILE A 149 22.90 -18.17 -17.30
CA ILE A 149 22.91 -17.63 -15.93
C ILE A 149 21.88 -16.51 -15.78
N LEU A 150 21.85 -15.55 -16.69
CA LEU A 150 20.87 -14.45 -16.63
C LEU A 150 19.43 -14.96 -16.76
N SER A 151 19.21 -15.99 -17.57
CA SER A 151 17.91 -16.64 -17.74
C SER A 151 17.44 -17.24 -16.41
N VAL A 152 18.31 -17.96 -15.70
CA VAL A 152 18.02 -18.48 -14.36
C VAL A 152 17.70 -17.35 -13.36
N ILE A 153 18.49 -16.27 -13.35
CA ILE A 153 18.23 -15.09 -12.50
C ILE A 153 16.87 -14.48 -12.83
N SER A 154 16.54 -14.37 -14.12
CA SER A 154 15.27 -13.81 -14.58
C SER A 154 14.07 -14.69 -14.24
N ASP A 155 14.25 -16.02 -14.18
CA ASP A 155 13.17 -16.96 -13.94
C ASP A 155 12.93 -17.22 -12.44
N ALA A 156 13.91 -16.90 -11.58
CA ALA A 156 13.89 -17.23 -10.15
C ALA A 156 12.61 -16.82 -9.42
N ALA A 157 12.12 -15.58 -9.59
CA ALA A 157 10.90 -15.13 -8.91
C ALA A 157 9.65 -15.86 -9.40
N PHE A 158 9.62 -16.32 -10.66
CA PHE A 158 8.52 -17.10 -11.21
C PHE A 158 8.58 -18.55 -10.72
N TYR A 159 9.75 -19.18 -10.80
CA TYR A 159 9.95 -20.56 -10.36
C TYR A 159 9.62 -20.71 -8.86
N PHE A 160 10.14 -19.80 -8.04
CA PHE A 160 9.95 -19.77 -6.59
C PHE A 160 8.72 -18.97 -6.15
N LEU A 161 7.80 -18.67 -7.06
CA LEU A 161 6.55 -17.96 -6.77
C LEU A 161 5.77 -18.58 -5.60
N PRO A 162 5.67 -19.93 -5.46
CA PRO A 162 5.06 -20.52 -4.26
C PRO A 162 5.71 -20.08 -2.95
N MET A 163 7.04 -19.98 -2.86
CA MET A 163 7.71 -19.55 -1.62
C MET A 163 7.49 -18.07 -1.32
N LEU A 164 7.52 -17.21 -2.34
CA LEU A 164 7.20 -15.78 -2.19
C LEU A 164 5.77 -15.59 -1.67
N LEU A 165 4.82 -16.31 -2.26
CA LEU A 165 3.42 -16.31 -1.85
C LEU A 165 3.21 -16.94 -0.47
N ALA A 166 4.00 -17.93 -0.08
CA ALA A 166 3.92 -18.50 1.25
C ALA A 166 4.23 -17.45 2.32
N PHE A 167 5.26 -16.64 2.10
CA PHE A 167 5.65 -15.57 3.01
C PHE A 167 4.57 -14.48 3.11
N SER A 168 4.09 -13.97 1.98
CA SER A 168 3.04 -12.93 1.99
C SER A 168 1.69 -13.45 2.49
N SER A 169 1.36 -14.72 2.21
CA SER A 169 0.18 -15.39 2.78
C SER A 169 0.31 -15.53 4.29
N ALA A 170 1.51 -15.79 4.81
CA ALA A 170 1.73 -15.87 6.25
C ALA A 170 1.45 -14.55 6.96
N GLN A 171 1.87 -13.44 6.35
CA GLN A 171 1.55 -12.10 6.84
C GLN A 171 0.04 -11.85 6.82
N LYS A 172 -0.66 -12.26 5.75
CA LYS A 172 -2.11 -12.09 5.63
C LYS A 172 -2.89 -12.95 6.63
N PHE A 173 -2.50 -14.20 6.81
CA PHE A 173 -3.18 -15.16 7.69
C PHE A 173 -2.67 -15.13 9.15
N LYS A 174 -1.70 -14.27 9.45
CA LYS A 174 -1.06 -14.14 10.77
C LYS A 174 -0.48 -15.48 11.28
N THR A 175 0.21 -16.21 10.39
CA THR A 175 0.94 -17.45 10.71
C THR A 175 2.45 -17.23 10.74
N ASN A 176 3.21 -18.21 11.23
CA ASN A 176 4.68 -18.11 11.24
C ASN A 176 5.25 -18.05 9.79
N PRO A 177 5.95 -16.97 9.40
CA PRO A 177 6.45 -16.82 8.03
C PRO A 177 7.51 -17.85 7.63
N PHE A 178 8.39 -18.24 8.56
CA PHE A 178 9.46 -19.20 8.26
C PHE A 178 8.91 -20.61 8.05
N VAL A 179 7.95 -21.04 8.86
CA VAL A 179 7.27 -22.34 8.67
C VAL A 179 6.43 -22.31 7.38
N SER A 180 5.85 -21.16 7.03
CA SER A 180 5.11 -21.01 5.77
C SER A 180 6.04 -21.13 4.55
N VAL A 181 7.18 -20.44 4.55
CA VAL A 181 8.20 -20.57 3.49
C VAL A 181 8.72 -22.00 3.40
N LEU A 182 8.92 -22.69 4.53
CA LEU A 182 9.29 -24.11 4.53
C LEU A 182 8.25 -24.97 3.79
N LEU A 183 6.94 -24.73 4.00
CA LEU A 183 5.89 -25.45 3.26
C LEU A 183 5.94 -25.16 1.75
N GLY A 184 6.26 -23.92 1.35
CA GLY A 184 6.55 -23.60 -0.05
C GLY A 184 7.77 -24.36 -0.57
N GLY A 185 8.82 -24.50 0.24
CA GLY A 185 10.00 -25.29 -0.06
C GLY A 185 9.71 -26.79 -0.21
N VAL A 186 8.77 -27.34 0.56
CA VAL A 186 8.32 -28.74 0.39
C VAL A 186 7.73 -28.95 -1.00
N LEU A 187 6.86 -28.05 -1.46
CA LEU A 187 6.24 -28.15 -2.79
C LEU A 187 7.27 -28.05 -3.93
N LEU A 188 8.39 -27.37 -3.70
CA LEU A 188 9.46 -27.17 -4.67
C LEU A 188 10.69 -28.04 -4.43
N HIS A 189 10.62 -29.01 -3.51
CA HIS A 189 11.77 -29.82 -3.16
C HIS A 189 12.19 -30.71 -4.35
N PRO A 190 13.46 -30.73 -4.78
CA PRO A 190 13.90 -31.48 -5.97
C PRO A 190 13.52 -32.96 -5.93
N ASN A 191 13.71 -33.63 -4.78
CA ASN A 191 13.33 -35.04 -4.65
C ASN A 191 11.82 -35.28 -4.82
N LEU A 192 10.97 -34.33 -4.38
CA LEU A 192 9.53 -34.44 -4.58
C LEU A 192 9.18 -34.26 -6.06
N ILE A 193 9.78 -33.26 -6.72
CA ILE A 193 9.60 -33.02 -8.15
C ILE A 193 10.00 -34.26 -8.96
N SER A 194 11.17 -34.84 -8.68
CA SER A 194 11.63 -36.07 -9.33
C SER A 194 10.71 -37.27 -9.05
N LEU A 195 10.20 -37.39 -7.82
CA LEU A 195 9.30 -38.47 -7.43
C LEU A 195 7.95 -38.37 -8.15
N LEU A 196 7.36 -37.17 -8.20
CA LEU A 196 6.07 -36.93 -8.87
C LEU A 196 6.19 -36.95 -10.39
N GLY A 197 7.35 -36.64 -10.96
CA GLY A 197 7.62 -36.68 -12.41
C GLY A 197 7.88 -38.08 -12.96
N GLY A 198 7.99 -39.11 -12.12
CA GLY A 198 8.15 -40.49 -12.56
C GLY A 198 6.84 -41.13 -13.07
N GLU A 199 6.95 -42.27 -13.76
CA GLU A 199 5.80 -43.00 -14.31
C GLU A 199 4.99 -43.77 -13.25
N LYS A 200 5.57 -44.01 -12.07
CA LYS A 200 4.92 -44.78 -10.99
C LYS A 200 4.04 -43.88 -10.14
N ALA A 201 2.85 -44.39 -9.79
CA ALA A 201 1.96 -43.73 -8.85
C ALA A 201 2.65 -43.53 -7.50
N VAL A 202 2.64 -42.29 -7.00
CA VAL A 202 3.23 -41.92 -5.72
C VAL A 202 2.16 -42.03 -4.64
N THR A 203 2.52 -42.63 -3.50
CA THR A 203 1.64 -42.73 -2.35
C THR A 203 2.31 -42.21 -1.09
N PHE A 204 1.51 -41.64 -0.19
CA PHE A 204 1.92 -41.27 1.17
C PHE A 204 0.99 -41.96 2.15
N ALA A 205 1.54 -42.84 3.00
CA ALA A 205 0.76 -43.65 3.94
C ALA A 205 -0.43 -44.42 3.28
N GLY A 206 -0.24 -44.91 2.05
CA GLY A 206 -1.26 -45.63 1.28
C GLY A 206 -2.27 -44.73 0.53
N LEU A 207 -2.22 -43.40 0.73
CA LEU A 207 -3.05 -42.45 0.00
C LEU A 207 -2.33 -41.97 -1.27
N PRO A 208 -3.03 -41.81 -2.41
CA PRO A 208 -2.42 -41.34 -3.64
C PRO A 208 -2.02 -39.86 -3.53
N VAL A 209 -0.85 -39.54 -4.07
CA VAL A 209 -0.37 -38.16 -4.24
C VAL A 209 -0.37 -37.87 -5.74
N ALA A 210 -1.12 -36.85 -6.17
CA ALA A 210 -1.26 -36.56 -7.59
C ALA A 210 0.05 -36.02 -8.19
N SER A 211 0.37 -36.48 -9.40
CA SER A 211 1.49 -35.96 -10.19
C SER A 211 1.08 -34.61 -10.79
N VAL A 212 1.47 -33.54 -10.11
CA VAL A 212 1.21 -32.15 -10.52
C VAL A 212 2.46 -31.31 -10.33
N GLN A 213 2.66 -30.35 -11.22
CA GLN A 213 3.78 -29.41 -11.12
C GLN A 213 3.40 -28.23 -10.21
N TYR A 214 4.24 -27.97 -9.20
CA TYR A 214 4.02 -26.88 -8.24
C TYR A 214 4.84 -25.62 -8.53
N ALA A 215 5.93 -25.71 -9.30
CA ALA A 215 6.66 -24.52 -9.76
C ALA A 215 5.69 -23.57 -10.48
N THR A 216 5.88 -22.27 -10.31
CA THR A 216 5.01 -21.19 -10.85
C THR A 216 3.54 -21.21 -10.41
N SER A 217 3.13 -22.17 -9.57
CA SER A 217 1.75 -22.27 -9.07
C SER A 217 1.46 -21.26 -7.95
N VAL A 218 0.21 -20.78 -7.91
CA VAL A 218 -0.24 -19.77 -6.94
C VAL A 218 -1.18 -20.37 -5.90
N ILE A 219 -2.26 -20.99 -6.38
CA ILE A 219 -3.40 -21.40 -5.55
C ILE A 219 -3.01 -22.49 -4.53
N PRO A 220 -2.22 -23.53 -4.89
CA PRO A 220 -1.79 -24.57 -3.96
C PRO A 220 -1.26 -24.01 -2.64
N ILE A 221 -0.27 -23.12 -2.69
CA ILE A 221 0.39 -22.63 -1.48
C ILE A 221 -0.50 -21.71 -0.66
N ILE A 222 -1.36 -20.90 -1.28
CA ILE A 222 -2.32 -20.04 -0.57
C ILE A 222 -3.28 -20.90 0.26
N LEU A 223 -3.80 -21.99 -0.33
CA LEU A 223 -4.66 -22.94 0.38
C LEU A 223 -3.91 -23.63 1.52
N THR A 224 -2.64 -23.98 1.31
CA THR A 224 -1.79 -24.61 2.31
C THR A 224 -1.54 -23.70 3.52
N ILE A 225 -1.23 -22.42 3.31
CA ILE A 225 -1.04 -21.47 4.42
C ILE A 225 -2.36 -21.11 5.08
N TRP A 226 -3.46 -21.07 4.33
CA TRP A 226 -4.79 -20.92 4.89
C TRP A 226 -5.13 -22.07 5.86
N LEU A 227 -4.89 -23.32 5.47
CA LEU A 227 -5.03 -24.48 6.37
C LEU A 227 -4.11 -24.35 7.60
N MET A 228 -2.84 -23.99 7.37
CA MET A 228 -1.87 -23.76 8.45
C MET A 228 -2.38 -22.78 9.49
N SER A 229 -3.15 -21.75 9.12
CA SER A 229 -3.70 -20.77 10.06
C SER A 229 -4.64 -21.35 11.13
N TYR A 230 -5.28 -22.49 10.83
CA TYR A 230 -6.10 -23.23 11.79
C TYR A 230 -5.28 -24.25 12.55
N ILE A 231 -4.42 -24.99 11.85
CA ILE A 231 -3.59 -26.05 12.46
C ILE A 231 -2.56 -25.46 13.42
N GLU A 232 -2.00 -24.28 13.15
CA GLU A 232 -1.04 -23.63 14.03
C GLU A 232 -1.65 -23.28 15.39
N LYS A 233 -2.92 -22.82 15.41
CA LYS A 233 -3.66 -22.55 16.66
C LYS A 233 -3.95 -23.83 17.44
N PHE A 234 -4.28 -24.90 16.73
CA PHE A 234 -4.48 -26.22 17.32
C PHE A 234 -3.19 -26.80 17.91
N ALA A 235 -2.09 -26.73 17.17
CA ALA A 235 -0.76 -27.17 17.61
C ALA A 235 -0.30 -26.38 18.83
N ASP A 236 -0.57 -25.07 18.88
CA ASP A 236 -0.27 -24.23 20.04
C ASP A 236 -1.06 -24.65 21.29
N LYS A 237 -2.32 -25.05 21.11
CA LYS A 237 -3.21 -25.50 22.20
C LYS A 237 -2.79 -26.86 22.78
N ILE A 238 -2.33 -27.79 21.94
CA ILE A 238 -1.91 -29.13 22.37
C ILE A 238 -0.49 -29.15 22.96
N SER A 239 0.37 -28.24 22.52
CA SER A 239 1.79 -28.30 22.88
C SER A 239 2.06 -27.83 24.32
N PRO A 240 2.61 -28.69 25.20
CA PRO A 240 2.99 -28.29 26.56
C PRO A 240 4.14 -27.28 26.55
N GLY A 241 4.11 -26.31 27.47
CA GLY A 241 5.07 -25.19 27.55
C GLY A 241 6.55 -25.58 27.33
N PRO A 242 7.11 -26.58 28.06
CA PRO A 242 8.51 -26.95 27.95
C PRO A 242 8.97 -27.43 26.57
N VAL A 243 8.08 -28.07 25.80
CA VAL A 243 8.40 -28.65 24.48
C VAL A 243 7.75 -27.89 23.32
N LYS A 244 6.97 -26.84 23.61
CA LYS A 244 6.15 -26.12 22.63
C LYS A 244 6.96 -25.58 21.46
N ILE A 245 8.18 -25.11 21.70
CA ILE A 245 9.07 -24.58 20.65
C ILE A 245 9.39 -25.63 19.57
N PHE A 246 9.42 -26.91 19.91
CA PHE A 246 9.68 -28.02 18.98
C PHE A 246 8.39 -28.67 18.51
N LEU A 247 7.46 -28.92 19.43
CA LEU A 247 6.26 -29.71 19.17
C LEU A 247 5.25 -28.95 18.30
N LYS A 248 5.09 -27.64 18.52
CA LYS A 248 4.16 -26.81 17.71
C LYS A 248 4.53 -26.84 16.22
N PRO A 249 5.75 -26.45 15.78
CA PRO A 249 6.10 -26.49 14.36
C PRO A 249 6.12 -27.92 13.80
N LEU A 250 6.50 -28.92 14.59
CA LEU A 250 6.47 -30.33 14.18
C LEU A 250 5.05 -30.78 13.83
N ILE A 251 4.06 -30.53 14.70
CA ILE A 251 2.65 -30.87 14.46
C ILE A 251 2.14 -30.15 13.21
N VAL A 252 2.46 -28.86 13.06
CA VAL A 252 2.07 -28.09 11.88
C VAL A 252 2.60 -28.73 10.61
N ILE A 253 3.89 -29.06 10.54
CA ILE A 253 4.49 -29.64 9.34
C ILE A 253 3.94 -31.05 9.06
N LEU A 254 3.85 -31.91 10.09
CA LEU A 254 3.38 -33.29 9.94
C LEU A 254 1.92 -33.40 9.48
N ILE A 255 1.10 -32.38 9.75
CA ILE A 255 -0.30 -32.35 9.30
C ILE A 255 -0.41 -31.60 7.98
N VAL A 256 0.12 -30.37 7.91
CA VAL A 256 -0.11 -29.47 6.79
C VAL A 256 0.60 -29.94 5.52
N ALA A 257 1.85 -30.45 5.61
CA ALA A 257 2.56 -30.87 4.41
C ALA A 257 1.91 -32.09 3.71
N PRO A 258 1.55 -33.19 4.40
CA PRO A 258 0.85 -34.30 3.75
C PRO A 258 -0.54 -33.91 3.21
N VAL A 259 -1.33 -33.15 3.98
CA VAL A 259 -2.65 -32.68 3.52
C VAL A 259 -2.51 -31.76 2.29
N SER A 260 -1.46 -30.95 2.26
CA SER A 260 -1.11 -30.13 1.10
C SER A 260 -0.83 -31.00 -0.13
N LEU A 261 -0.02 -32.05 -0.01
CA LEU A 261 0.35 -32.87 -1.16
C LEU A 261 -0.79 -33.77 -1.67
N ILE A 262 -1.60 -34.31 -0.75
CA ILE A 262 -2.68 -35.26 -1.08
C ILE A 262 -3.91 -34.54 -1.61
N ALA A 263 -4.27 -33.40 -1.02
CA ALA A 263 -5.56 -32.75 -1.29
C ALA A 263 -5.41 -31.32 -1.82
N LEU A 264 -4.81 -30.40 -1.05
CA LEU A 264 -4.90 -28.97 -1.36
C LEU A 264 -4.05 -28.55 -2.56
N GLY A 265 -2.92 -29.21 -2.76
CA GLY A 265 -2.01 -29.01 -3.87
C GLY A 265 -2.67 -29.37 -5.20
N PRO A 266 -3.11 -30.62 -5.38
CA PRO A 266 -3.85 -31.03 -6.57
C PRO A 266 -5.12 -30.20 -6.78
N LEU A 267 -5.90 -29.94 -5.72
CA LEU A 267 -7.08 -29.09 -5.79
C LEU A 267 -6.72 -27.69 -6.31
N GLY A 268 -5.70 -27.05 -5.76
CA GLY A 268 -5.25 -25.73 -6.16
C GLY A 268 -4.78 -25.70 -7.62
N THR A 269 -4.04 -26.72 -8.05
CA THR A 269 -3.58 -26.83 -9.45
C THR A 269 -4.75 -27.01 -10.40
N TYR A 270 -5.71 -27.89 -10.10
CA TYR A 270 -6.89 -28.09 -10.95
C TYR A 270 -7.81 -26.87 -10.98
N LEU A 271 -7.94 -26.14 -9.87
CA LEU A 271 -8.64 -24.86 -9.84
C LEU A 271 -7.96 -23.84 -10.76
N GLY A 272 -6.63 -23.74 -10.70
CA GLY A 272 -5.85 -22.84 -11.56
C GLY A 272 -5.98 -23.18 -13.04
N LEU A 273 -5.84 -24.46 -13.39
CA LEU A 273 -6.04 -24.95 -14.76
C LEU A 273 -7.47 -24.74 -15.25
N GLY A 274 -8.47 -25.01 -14.40
CA GLY A 274 -9.88 -24.78 -14.72
C GLY A 274 -10.17 -23.30 -14.99
N MET A 275 -9.59 -22.39 -14.20
CA MET A 275 -9.70 -20.94 -14.42
C MET A 275 -9.02 -20.53 -15.73
N SER A 276 -7.81 -21.00 -16.00
CA SER A 276 -7.08 -20.72 -17.24
C SER A 276 -7.86 -21.22 -18.47
N ASN A 277 -8.28 -22.49 -18.45
CA ASN A 277 -9.08 -23.10 -19.51
C ASN A 277 -10.41 -22.38 -19.73
N GLY A 278 -11.06 -21.92 -18.65
CA GLY A 278 -12.29 -21.13 -18.75
C GLY A 278 -12.07 -19.81 -19.51
N VAL A 279 -10.97 -19.10 -19.21
CA VAL A 279 -10.61 -17.87 -19.93
C VAL A 279 -10.29 -18.16 -21.40
N PHE A 280 -9.50 -19.19 -21.69
CA PHE A 280 -9.18 -19.56 -23.07
C PHE A 280 -10.41 -20.01 -23.85
N TRP A 281 -11.34 -20.76 -23.24
CA TRP A 281 -12.59 -21.16 -23.87
C TRP A 281 -13.46 -19.95 -24.26
N ILE A 282 -13.52 -18.92 -23.40
CA ILE A 282 -14.20 -17.65 -23.74
C ILE A 282 -13.47 -16.98 -24.91
N GLN A 283 -12.14 -16.99 -24.88
CA GLN A 283 -11.35 -16.35 -25.92
C GLN A 283 -11.44 -17.01 -27.29
N GLU A 284 -11.50 -18.33 -27.36
CA GLU A 284 -11.67 -19.06 -28.62
C GLU A 284 -12.99 -18.70 -29.32
N ARG A 285 -14.03 -18.31 -28.55
CA ARG A 285 -15.35 -17.97 -29.10
C ARG A 285 -15.53 -16.47 -29.35
N ILE A 286 -15.12 -15.65 -28.39
CA ILE A 286 -15.40 -14.20 -28.35
C ILE A 286 -14.20 -13.40 -27.81
N GLY A 287 -12.97 -13.86 -28.08
CA GLY A 287 -11.74 -13.28 -27.51
C GLY A 287 -11.59 -11.79 -27.76
N TRP A 288 -11.78 -11.33 -29.00
CA TRP A 288 -11.69 -9.91 -29.31
C TRP A 288 -12.69 -9.06 -28.51
N LEU A 289 -13.92 -9.55 -28.34
CA LEU A 289 -14.97 -8.84 -27.61
C LEU A 289 -14.66 -8.80 -26.10
N THR A 290 -14.11 -9.88 -25.57
CA THR A 290 -13.74 -9.97 -24.15
C THR A 290 -12.62 -8.98 -23.82
N VAL A 291 -11.62 -8.85 -24.71
CA VAL A 291 -10.56 -7.84 -24.57
C VAL A 291 -11.14 -6.42 -24.66
N VAL A 292 -12.04 -6.13 -25.59
CA VAL A 292 -12.71 -4.82 -25.70
C VAL A 292 -13.43 -4.46 -24.41
N LEU A 293 -14.31 -5.35 -23.92
CA LEU A 293 -15.09 -5.11 -22.71
C LEU A 293 -14.16 -4.93 -21.50
N MET A 294 -13.13 -5.77 -21.38
CA MET A 294 -12.16 -5.68 -20.31
C MET A 294 -11.41 -4.35 -20.37
N SER A 295 -10.95 -3.90 -21.54
CA SER A 295 -10.25 -2.61 -21.70
C SER A 295 -11.12 -1.41 -21.33
N ILE A 296 -12.40 -1.42 -21.72
CA ILE A 296 -13.37 -0.36 -21.40
C ILE A 296 -13.60 -0.28 -19.90
N VAL A 297 -13.77 -1.43 -19.24
CA VAL A 297 -14.13 -1.50 -17.82
C VAL A 297 -12.92 -1.42 -16.89
N MET A 298 -11.70 -1.66 -17.41
CA MET A 298 -10.47 -1.68 -16.61
C MET A 298 -10.24 -0.42 -15.75
N PRO A 299 -10.43 0.83 -16.23
CA PRO A 299 -10.29 2.01 -15.37
C PRO A 299 -11.22 1.98 -14.15
N LEU A 300 -12.44 1.44 -14.31
CA LEU A 300 -13.41 1.29 -13.22
C LEU A 300 -12.98 0.22 -12.23
N ILE A 301 -12.42 -0.89 -12.71
CA ILE A 301 -11.87 -1.94 -11.86
C ILE A 301 -10.67 -1.41 -11.06
N VAL A 302 -9.80 -0.62 -11.70
CA VAL A 302 -8.63 0.00 -11.07
C VAL A 302 -9.05 0.97 -9.97
N MET A 303 -10.14 1.72 -10.17
CA MET A 303 -10.73 2.61 -9.17
C MET A 303 -11.04 1.93 -7.83
N PHE A 304 -11.39 0.65 -7.86
CA PHE A 304 -11.67 -0.12 -6.64
C PHE A 304 -10.48 -0.97 -6.17
N GLY A 305 -9.30 -0.83 -6.82
CA GLY A 305 -8.13 -1.69 -6.59
C GLY A 305 -8.37 -3.15 -6.99
N MET A 306 -9.49 -3.45 -7.65
CA MET A 306 -9.96 -4.81 -7.93
C MET A 306 -9.21 -5.49 -9.07
N HIS A 307 -8.35 -4.78 -9.80
CA HIS A 307 -7.58 -5.33 -10.92
C HIS A 307 -6.60 -6.41 -10.45
N LYS A 308 -6.23 -6.37 -9.16
CA LYS A 308 -5.35 -7.36 -8.50
C LYS A 308 -6.04 -8.71 -8.30
N VAL A 309 -7.37 -8.77 -8.34
CA VAL A 309 -8.14 -10.02 -8.25
C VAL A 309 -7.83 -10.97 -9.42
N PHE A 310 -7.37 -10.42 -10.54
CA PHE A 310 -7.05 -11.20 -11.73
C PHE A 310 -5.65 -11.83 -11.70
N TYR A 311 -4.80 -11.55 -10.71
CA TYR A 311 -3.45 -12.12 -10.66
C TYR A 311 -3.41 -13.65 -10.70
N PRO A 312 -4.25 -14.41 -9.96
CA PRO A 312 -4.29 -15.87 -10.11
C PRO A 312 -4.53 -16.32 -11.55
N ILE A 313 -5.37 -15.61 -12.31
CA ILE A 313 -5.64 -15.92 -13.73
C ILE A 313 -4.42 -15.60 -14.58
N ILE A 314 -3.80 -14.43 -14.38
CA ILE A 314 -2.59 -14.00 -15.10
C ILE A 314 -1.48 -15.03 -14.91
N PHE A 315 -1.18 -15.40 -13.66
CA PHE A 315 -0.11 -16.35 -13.35
C PHE A 315 -0.44 -17.76 -13.82
N ALA A 316 -1.70 -18.19 -13.75
CA ALA A 316 -2.10 -19.48 -14.33
C ALA A 316 -1.86 -19.51 -15.85
N ALA A 317 -2.20 -18.45 -16.58
CA ALA A 317 -1.98 -18.35 -18.03
C ALA A 317 -0.48 -18.29 -18.39
N LEU A 318 0.33 -17.56 -17.60
CA LEU A 318 1.78 -17.52 -17.76
C LEU A 318 2.48 -18.83 -17.38
N ALA A 319 1.89 -19.63 -16.49
CA ALA A 319 2.37 -20.97 -16.19
C ALA A 319 1.99 -21.96 -17.32
N SER A 320 0.77 -21.84 -17.84
CA SER A 320 0.29 -22.63 -18.97
C SER A 320 -0.86 -21.90 -19.68
N PRO A 321 -0.70 -21.54 -20.97
CA PRO A 321 0.29 -22.03 -21.93
C PRO A 321 1.65 -21.29 -21.96
N GLY A 322 1.88 -20.27 -21.11
CA GLY A 322 3.11 -19.48 -21.13
C GLY A 322 2.91 -18.01 -21.51
N TYR A 323 1.67 -17.59 -21.76
CA TYR A 323 1.31 -16.23 -22.15
C TYR A 323 -0.11 -15.89 -21.71
N GLU A 324 -0.38 -14.60 -21.57
CA GLU A 324 -1.67 -14.03 -21.15
C GLU A 324 -2.20 -13.11 -22.26
N THR A 325 -3.48 -13.20 -22.59
CA THR A 325 -4.09 -12.58 -23.77
C THR A 325 -5.29 -11.68 -23.44
N LEU A 326 -5.72 -11.62 -22.17
CA LEU A 326 -6.91 -10.89 -21.74
C LEU A 326 -6.57 -9.66 -20.90
N VAL A 327 -6.11 -9.90 -19.67
CA VAL A 327 -6.07 -8.91 -18.60
C VAL A 327 -4.92 -7.94 -18.80
N LEU A 328 -3.70 -8.43 -19.04
CA LEU A 328 -2.53 -7.58 -19.28
C LEU A 328 -2.65 -6.85 -20.61
N VAL A 329 -3.26 -7.48 -21.62
CA VAL A 329 -3.56 -6.86 -22.91
C VAL A 329 -4.58 -5.73 -22.76
N ALA A 330 -5.66 -5.96 -22.00
CA ALA A 330 -6.65 -4.94 -21.71
C ALA A 330 -6.09 -3.80 -20.85
N MET A 331 -5.21 -4.12 -19.89
CA MET A 331 -4.49 -3.13 -19.09
C MET A 331 -3.57 -2.26 -19.96
N LEU A 332 -2.89 -2.81 -20.96
CA LEU A 332 -2.09 -1.99 -21.90
C LEU A 332 -2.96 -0.93 -22.59
N ALA A 333 -4.08 -1.36 -23.19
CA ALA A 333 -5.00 -0.45 -23.87
C ALA A 333 -5.56 0.62 -22.92
N SER A 334 -5.96 0.21 -21.71
CA SER A 334 -6.49 1.09 -20.68
C SER A 334 -5.47 2.08 -20.13
N ASN A 335 -4.25 1.63 -19.81
CA ASN A 335 -3.20 2.45 -19.24
C ASN A 335 -2.76 3.54 -20.21
N MET A 336 -2.61 3.19 -21.49
CA MET A 336 -2.32 4.17 -22.53
C MET A 336 -3.42 5.21 -22.68
N ALA A 337 -4.68 4.79 -22.60
CA ALA A 337 -5.81 5.71 -22.71
C ALA A 337 -5.85 6.68 -21.53
N GLN A 338 -5.63 6.21 -20.31
CA GLN A 338 -5.61 7.07 -19.13
C GLN A 338 -4.44 8.06 -19.17
N GLY A 339 -3.23 7.60 -19.52
CA GLY A 339 -2.08 8.49 -19.71
C GLY A 339 -2.32 9.53 -20.81
N ALA A 340 -2.80 9.10 -21.98
CA ALA A 340 -3.10 9.98 -23.11
C ALA A 340 -4.23 10.97 -22.83
N GLY A 341 -5.27 10.54 -22.11
CA GLY A 341 -6.37 11.41 -21.72
C GLY A 341 -5.90 12.52 -20.77
N ALA A 342 -5.05 12.20 -19.81
CA ALA A 342 -4.45 13.18 -18.93
C ALA A 342 -3.52 14.14 -19.70
N PHE A 343 -2.73 13.65 -20.66
CA PHE A 343 -1.98 14.54 -21.57
C PHE A 343 -2.89 15.44 -22.39
N ALA A 344 -3.97 14.92 -22.97
CA ALA A 344 -4.93 15.70 -23.74
C ALA A 344 -5.59 16.80 -22.88
N VAL A 345 -5.91 16.49 -21.62
CA VAL A 345 -6.38 17.48 -20.65
C VAL A 345 -5.31 18.52 -20.38
N SER A 346 -4.06 18.13 -20.14
CA SER A 346 -2.95 19.07 -19.87
C SER A 346 -2.73 20.08 -21.01
N LEU A 347 -2.99 19.67 -22.25
CA LEU A 347 -2.85 20.52 -23.43
C LEU A 347 -4.08 21.40 -23.70
N LYS A 348 -5.25 20.99 -23.22
CA LYS A 348 -6.53 21.70 -23.43
C LYS A 348 -6.93 22.62 -22.28
N THR A 349 -6.54 22.32 -21.03
CA THR A 349 -6.87 23.13 -19.86
C THR A 349 -6.14 24.46 -19.86
N LYS A 350 -6.83 25.52 -19.44
CA LYS A 350 -6.31 26.87 -19.20
C LYS A 350 -5.80 27.04 -17.76
N ASP A 351 -6.12 26.12 -16.85
CA ASP A 351 -5.66 26.16 -15.45
C ASP A 351 -4.19 25.73 -15.37
N PRO A 352 -3.25 26.62 -15.00
CA PRO A 352 -1.83 26.28 -14.94
C PRO A 352 -1.52 25.21 -13.89
N LYS A 353 -2.26 25.16 -12.76
CA LYS A 353 -2.07 24.14 -11.72
C LYS A 353 -2.58 22.80 -12.21
N PHE A 354 -3.81 22.77 -12.74
CA PHE A 354 -4.40 21.54 -13.25
C PHE A 354 -3.65 20.97 -14.45
N LYS A 355 -3.05 21.84 -15.28
CA LYS A 355 -2.14 21.46 -16.36
C LYS A 355 -0.94 20.66 -15.86
N GLN A 356 -0.28 21.11 -14.79
CA GLN A 356 0.87 20.41 -14.21
C GLN A 356 0.47 19.05 -13.62
N ILE A 357 -0.66 19.00 -12.89
CA ILE A 357 -1.22 17.76 -12.36
C ILE A 357 -1.50 16.77 -13.50
N ALA A 358 -2.20 17.22 -14.53
CA ALA A 358 -2.57 16.37 -15.67
C ALA A 358 -1.35 15.91 -16.48
N LEU A 359 -0.31 16.75 -16.61
CA LEU A 359 0.94 16.37 -17.26
C LEU A 359 1.68 15.27 -16.46
N SER A 360 1.89 15.49 -15.17
CA SER A 360 2.56 14.52 -14.29
C SER A 360 1.81 13.20 -14.22
N ALA A 361 0.48 13.27 -14.06
CA ALA A 361 -0.40 12.12 -14.06
C ALA A 361 -0.41 11.38 -15.41
N GLY A 362 -0.34 12.11 -16.52
CA GLY A 362 -0.22 11.55 -17.87
C GLY A 362 1.06 10.75 -18.06
N ILE A 363 2.20 11.29 -17.59
CA ILE A 363 3.49 10.58 -17.58
C ILE A 363 3.34 9.28 -16.77
N SER A 364 2.83 9.36 -15.54
CA SER A 364 2.62 8.18 -14.70
C SER A 364 1.77 7.11 -15.40
N GLY A 365 0.66 7.53 -16.03
CA GLY A 365 -0.29 6.66 -16.72
C GLY A 365 0.33 5.88 -17.88
N VAL A 366 1.12 6.54 -18.74
CA VAL A 366 1.77 5.85 -19.87
C VAL A 366 2.93 4.93 -19.43
N PHE A 367 3.44 5.11 -18.21
CA PHE A 367 4.39 4.19 -17.59
C PHE A 367 3.70 3.04 -16.82
N GLY A 368 2.37 2.94 -16.88
CA GLY A 368 1.61 1.83 -16.33
C GLY A 368 1.07 2.07 -14.91
N ILE A 369 1.28 3.26 -14.33
CA ILE A 369 0.72 3.66 -13.04
C ILE A 369 -0.42 4.65 -13.31
N THR A 370 -1.65 4.17 -13.25
CA THR A 370 -2.81 4.94 -13.73
C THR A 370 -3.55 5.68 -12.63
N GLU A 371 -3.29 5.36 -11.37
CA GLU A 371 -3.95 5.95 -10.21
C GLU A 371 -3.86 7.49 -10.21
N PRO A 372 -2.69 8.12 -10.48
CA PRO A 372 -2.61 9.58 -10.56
C PRO A 372 -3.49 10.17 -11.68
N ALA A 373 -3.58 9.52 -12.84
CA ALA A 373 -4.43 9.98 -13.96
C ALA A 373 -5.92 9.78 -13.66
N LEU A 374 -6.27 8.62 -13.09
CA LEU A 374 -7.64 8.27 -12.76
C LEU A 374 -8.23 9.20 -11.71
N TYR A 375 -7.55 9.34 -10.56
CA TYR A 375 -8.03 10.15 -9.43
C TYR A 375 -7.74 11.64 -9.62
N GLY A 376 -6.55 11.98 -10.14
CA GLY A 376 -6.11 13.36 -10.29
C GLY A 376 -6.76 14.08 -11.48
N VAL A 377 -7.21 13.36 -12.51
CA VAL A 377 -7.77 13.97 -13.72
C VAL A 377 -9.15 13.42 -14.06
N HIS A 378 -9.27 12.12 -14.32
CA HIS A 378 -10.45 11.57 -15.00
C HIS A 378 -11.71 11.52 -14.15
N LEU A 379 -11.57 11.27 -12.85
CA LEU A 379 -12.71 11.30 -11.92
C LEU A 379 -13.20 12.71 -11.64
N ARG A 380 -12.28 13.70 -11.63
CA ARG A 380 -12.63 15.12 -11.54
C ARG A 380 -13.36 15.57 -12.81
N LEU A 381 -12.84 15.17 -13.97
CA LEU A 381 -13.41 15.45 -15.28
C LEU A 381 -14.09 14.21 -15.87
N LYS A 382 -15.25 13.79 -15.32
CA LYS A 382 -15.95 12.54 -15.69
C LYS A 382 -16.09 12.29 -17.20
N LYS A 383 -16.25 13.35 -18.01
CA LYS A 383 -16.29 13.25 -19.48
C LYS A 383 -15.00 12.68 -20.09
N THR A 384 -13.86 13.00 -19.49
CA THR A 384 -12.55 12.48 -19.92
C THR A 384 -12.37 11.02 -19.56
N LEU A 385 -12.95 10.53 -18.45
CA LEU A 385 -12.99 9.10 -18.16
C LEU A 385 -13.70 8.33 -19.28
N PHE A 386 -14.86 8.82 -19.74
CA PHE A 386 -15.56 8.23 -20.88
C PHE A 386 -14.72 8.27 -22.16
N ALA A 387 -14.00 9.36 -22.42
CA ALA A 387 -13.09 9.45 -23.56
C ALA A 387 -11.96 8.40 -23.50
N CYS A 388 -11.37 8.19 -22.32
CA CYS A 388 -10.37 7.14 -22.11
C CYS A 388 -10.96 5.74 -22.29
N MET A 389 -12.19 5.50 -21.81
CA MET A 389 -12.87 4.22 -22.01
C MET A 389 -13.09 3.92 -23.50
N ILE A 390 -13.42 4.93 -24.32
CA ILE A 390 -13.54 4.78 -25.78
C ILE A 390 -12.19 4.41 -26.39
N GLY A 391 -11.13 5.16 -26.09
CA GLY A 391 -9.79 4.87 -26.63
C GLY A 391 -9.27 3.50 -26.22
N ALA A 392 -9.48 3.11 -24.95
CA ALA A 392 -9.16 1.78 -24.44
C ALA A 392 -9.95 0.68 -25.16
N GLY A 393 -11.24 0.90 -25.43
CA GLY A 393 -12.09 -0.04 -26.17
C GLY A 393 -11.63 -0.25 -27.61
N VAL A 394 -11.31 0.83 -28.33
CA VAL A 394 -10.84 0.73 -29.74
C VAL A 394 -9.45 0.08 -29.82
N ALA A 395 -8.54 0.43 -28.91
CA ALA A 395 -7.25 -0.24 -28.82
C ALA A 395 -7.39 -1.71 -28.41
N GLY A 396 -8.28 -2.02 -27.47
CA GLY A 396 -8.62 -3.37 -27.07
C GLY A 396 -9.19 -4.21 -28.21
N LEU A 397 -9.98 -3.59 -29.11
CA LEU A 397 -10.49 -4.25 -30.31
C LEU A 397 -9.34 -4.71 -31.21
N PHE A 398 -8.41 -3.80 -31.51
CA PHE A 398 -7.23 -4.14 -32.30
C PHE A 398 -6.39 -5.24 -31.64
N ALA A 399 -6.07 -5.08 -30.36
CA ALA A 399 -5.26 -6.03 -29.61
C ALA A 399 -5.90 -7.42 -29.54
N GLY A 400 -7.22 -7.47 -29.36
CA GLY A 400 -7.99 -8.72 -29.35
C GLY A 400 -8.07 -9.39 -30.73
N LEU A 401 -8.24 -8.62 -31.80
CA LEU A 401 -8.25 -9.14 -33.18
C LEU A 401 -6.89 -9.69 -33.61
N MET A 402 -5.81 -9.04 -33.18
CA MET A 402 -4.43 -9.49 -33.47
C MET A 402 -3.95 -10.58 -32.50
N ASN A 403 -4.77 -10.98 -31.52
CA ASN A 403 -4.44 -11.95 -30.48
C ASN A 403 -3.10 -11.61 -29.80
N LEU A 404 -2.98 -10.37 -29.32
CA LEU A 404 -1.79 -9.87 -28.65
C LEU A 404 -1.50 -10.69 -27.39
N LYS A 405 -0.22 -11.03 -27.17
CA LYS A 405 0.21 -11.88 -26.05
C LYS A 405 1.19 -11.15 -25.13
N ALA A 406 0.94 -11.23 -23.82
CA ALA A 406 1.86 -10.80 -22.79
C ALA A 406 2.59 -12.02 -22.19
N TYR A 407 3.92 -11.92 -22.06
CA TYR A 407 4.78 -13.02 -21.60
C TYR A 407 5.36 -12.80 -20.19
N ALA A 408 5.08 -11.65 -19.57
CA ALA A 408 5.51 -11.33 -18.22
C ALA A 408 4.41 -10.62 -17.43
N ALA A 409 4.28 -10.94 -16.15
CA ALA A 409 3.31 -10.30 -15.24
C ALA A 409 3.89 -9.00 -14.66
N VAL A 410 3.80 -7.91 -15.42
CA VAL A 410 4.18 -6.56 -14.99
C VAL A 410 3.10 -5.56 -15.42
N GLY A 411 2.97 -4.45 -14.68
CA GLY A 411 2.05 -3.37 -15.03
C GLY A 411 2.34 -2.84 -16.44
N PRO A 412 1.43 -2.99 -17.43
CA PRO A 412 1.72 -2.67 -18.81
C PRO A 412 1.91 -1.17 -19.04
N GLY A 413 3.02 -0.78 -19.65
CA GLY A 413 3.32 0.60 -20.04
C GLY A 413 4.57 0.69 -20.92
N PHE A 414 5.03 1.91 -21.19
CA PHE A 414 6.24 2.11 -22.00
C PHE A 414 7.47 1.41 -21.42
N ALA A 415 7.68 1.49 -20.10
CA ALA A 415 8.80 0.83 -19.45
C ALA A 415 8.75 -0.69 -19.55
N SER A 416 7.56 -1.28 -19.66
CA SER A 416 7.38 -2.73 -19.69
C SER A 416 7.09 -3.29 -21.07
N LEU A 417 7.22 -2.49 -22.14
CA LEU A 417 7.09 -2.92 -23.54
C LEU A 417 7.77 -4.26 -23.87
N PRO A 418 8.97 -4.57 -23.32
CA PRO A 418 9.61 -5.85 -23.53
C PRO A 418 8.73 -7.08 -23.19
N MET A 419 7.73 -6.95 -22.31
CA MET A 419 6.80 -8.04 -21.97
C MET A 419 5.99 -8.58 -23.15
N PHE A 420 5.90 -7.82 -24.24
CA PHE A 420 5.23 -8.21 -25.50
C PHE A 420 6.22 -8.70 -26.56
N ILE A 421 7.50 -8.86 -26.23
CA ILE A 421 8.44 -9.49 -27.16
C ILE A 421 8.14 -10.99 -27.20
N SER A 422 8.06 -11.51 -28.42
CA SER A 422 7.97 -12.94 -28.69
C SER A 422 9.05 -13.33 -29.69
N GLU A 423 9.25 -14.62 -29.94
CA GLU A 423 10.15 -15.08 -31.02
C GLU A 423 9.71 -14.57 -32.40
N ASN A 424 8.41 -14.27 -32.56
CA ASN A 424 7.92 -13.53 -33.72
C ASN A 424 7.91 -12.01 -33.45
N HIS A 425 8.54 -11.25 -34.35
CA HIS A 425 8.62 -9.78 -34.25
C HIS A 425 7.24 -9.10 -34.33
N SER A 426 6.21 -9.78 -34.86
CA SER A 426 4.87 -9.22 -35.04
C SER A 426 4.18 -8.83 -33.73
N ASN A 427 4.41 -9.55 -32.64
CA ASN A 427 3.71 -9.32 -31.37
C ASN A 427 4.09 -7.96 -30.74
N LEU A 428 5.37 -7.58 -30.81
CA LEU A 428 5.82 -6.26 -30.35
C LEU A 428 5.23 -5.13 -31.21
N VAL A 429 5.18 -5.33 -32.53
CA VAL A 429 4.57 -4.37 -33.45
C VAL A 429 3.07 -4.19 -33.14
N TYR A 430 2.35 -5.28 -32.85
CA TYR A 430 0.94 -5.20 -32.44
C TYR A 430 0.77 -4.46 -31.11
N ALA A 431 1.67 -4.64 -30.14
CA ALA A 431 1.65 -3.86 -28.90
C ALA A 431 1.85 -2.36 -29.17
N LEU A 432 2.81 -1.98 -30.00
CA LEU A 432 3.07 -0.59 -30.37
C LEU A 432 1.88 0.05 -31.10
N ILE A 433 1.26 -0.69 -32.04
CA ILE A 433 0.06 -0.22 -32.73
C ILE A 433 -1.12 -0.07 -31.75
N THR A 434 -1.29 -1.01 -30.83
CA THR A 434 -2.32 -0.93 -29.76
C THR A 434 -2.13 0.34 -28.93
N MET A 435 -0.89 0.64 -28.53
CA MET A 435 -0.57 1.86 -27.78
C MET A 435 -0.87 3.11 -28.60
N ALA A 436 -0.45 3.15 -29.86
CA ALA A 436 -0.69 4.27 -30.77
C ALA A 436 -2.20 4.53 -30.96
N ILE A 437 -2.99 3.47 -31.22
CA ILE A 437 -4.44 3.56 -31.34
C ILE A 437 -5.05 4.11 -30.05
N SER A 438 -4.65 3.57 -28.89
CA SER A 438 -5.18 4.01 -27.59
C SER A 438 -4.91 5.49 -27.35
N ILE A 439 -3.68 5.93 -27.61
CA ILE A 439 -3.27 7.33 -27.45
C ILE A 439 -4.06 8.24 -28.39
N ILE A 440 -4.03 7.95 -29.70
CA ILE A 440 -4.64 8.80 -30.73
C ILE A 440 -6.15 8.90 -30.54
N VAL A 441 -6.84 7.78 -30.38
CA VAL A 441 -8.30 7.75 -30.23
C VAL A 441 -8.72 8.46 -28.95
N THR A 442 -8.01 8.26 -27.84
CA THR A 442 -8.31 8.97 -26.59
C THR A 442 -8.13 10.48 -26.75
N PHE A 443 -7.04 10.90 -27.40
CA PHE A 443 -6.77 12.31 -27.63
C PHE A 443 -7.89 12.97 -28.44
N ILE A 444 -8.30 12.33 -29.54
CA ILE A 444 -9.44 12.79 -30.36
C ILE A 444 -10.72 12.82 -29.53
N ALA A 445 -11.02 11.77 -28.77
CA ALA A 445 -12.23 11.68 -27.94
C ALA A 445 -12.29 12.78 -26.87
N VAL A 446 -11.18 13.08 -26.19
CA VAL A 446 -11.12 14.17 -25.19
C VAL A 446 -11.36 15.53 -25.84
N TYR A 447 -10.82 15.76 -27.04
CA TYR A 447 -11.01 17.02 -27.76
C TYR A 447 -12.45 17.19 -28.27
N MET A 448 -13.05 16.11 -28.81
CA MET A 448 -14.41 16.12 -29.33
C MET A 448 -15.47 16.20 -28.24
N ILE A 449 -15.37 15.38 -27.19
CA ILE A 449 -16.34 15.36 -26.08
C ILE A 449 -16.23 16.66 -25.26
N GLY A 450 -14.99 17.16 -25.12
CA GLY A 450 -14.69 18.30 -24.28
C GLY A 450 -14.91 18.03 -22.79
N PHE A 451 -14.39 18.95 -21.98
CA PHE A 451 -14.58 18.93 -20.54
C PHE A 451 -14.77 20.37 -20.04
N GLN A 452 -15.45 20.52 -18.92
CA GLN A 452 -15.56 21.82 -18.26
C GLN A 452 -14.26 22.06 -17.52
N ASP A 453 -13.58 23.13 -17.90
CA ASP A 453 -12.30 23.51 -17.30
C ASP A 453 -12.51 24.00 -15.87
N THR A 454 -11.50 23.82 -15.01
CA THR A 454 -11.55 24.26 -13.60
C THR A 454 -11.44 25.78 -13.46
N VAL A 455 -10.94 26.47 -14.49
CA VAL A 455 -11.07 27.92 -14.63
C VAL A 455 -12.45 28.24 -15.18
N THR A 456 -13.39 28.53 -14.30
CA THR A 456 -14.67 29.10 -14.72
C THR A 456 -14.39 30.48 -15.32
N GLU A 457 -14.66 30.68 -16.62
CA GLU A 457 -14.81 32.03 -17.17
C GLU A 457 -15.96 32.73 -16.41
N PRO A 458 -15.86 34.05 -16.14
CA PRO A 458 -16.85 34.76 -15.35
C PRO A 458 -18.19 34.68 -16.07
N ALA A 459 -19.16 34.04 -15.44
CA ALA A 459 -20.51 33.97 -15.96
C ALA A 459 -21.00 35.39 -16.26
N LYS A 460 -21.34 35.64 -17.54
CA LYS A 460 -22.15 36.79 -17.93
C LYS A 460 -23.37 36.83 -17.01
N LYS A 461 -23.56 37.98 -16.35
CA LYS A 461 -24.77 38.31 -15.61
C LYS A 461 -25.96 38.24 -16.57
N GLU A 462 -26.65 37.10 -16.61
CA GLU A 462 -28.03 37.05 -17.06
C GLU A 462 -28.95 36.93 -15.86
N ALA A 463 -30.05 37.68 -15.95
CA ALA A 463 -30.92 38.06 -14.86
C ALA A 463 -31.57 36.86 -14.17
N ARG A 464 -31.69 36.97 -12.84
CA ARG A 464 -32.52 36.10 -12.00
C ARG A 464 -33.94 36.00 -12.57
N PRO A 465 -34.53 34.80 -12.52
CA PRO A 465 -35.90 34.62 -12.08
C PRO A 465 -35.94 34.09 -10.64
N GLU A 466 -37.02 34.44 -9.95
CA GLU A 466 -37.34 34.14 -8.55
C GLU A 466 -37.35 32.64 -8.17
N PRO A 467 -37.25 32.31 -6.86
CA PRO A 467 -37.05 30.94 -6.40
C PRO A 467 -38.35 30.14 -6.35
N ALA A 468 -38.41 29.06 -7.12
CA ALA A 468 -39.35 27.97 -6.85
C ALA A 468 -38.76 27.03 -5.79
N LYS A 469 -39.54 26.79 -4.72
CA LYS A 469 -39.25 25.91 -3.59
C LYS A 469 -38.79 24.52 -4.05
N ALA A 470 -37.62 24.09 -3.59
CA ALA A 470 -37.22 22.69 -3.58
C ALA A 470 -36.49 22.37 -2.26
N GLN A 471 -36.82 21.19 -1.74
CA GLN A 471 -36.59 20.72 -0.38
C GLN A 471 -35.12 20.59 0.01
N SER A 472 -34.87 20.92 1.27
CA SER A 472 -33.60 20.81 1.98
C SER A 472 -33.23 19.36 2.28
N ILE A 473 -32.10 18.92 1.74
CA ILE A 473 -31.20 17.99 2.43
C ILE A 473 -29.80 18.62 2.36
N SER A 474 -29.43 19.39 3.38
CA SER A 474 -28.09 19.97 3.51
C SER A 474 -27.29 19.22 4.56
N LYS A 475 -26.35 18.36 4.13
CA LYS A 475 -25.07 18.26 4.82
C LYS A 475 -24.21 19.41 4.27
N SER A 476 -23.89 20.35 5.15
CA SER A 476 -23.00 21.48 4.87
C SER A 476 -21.64 20.96 4.39
N PHE A 477 -21.24 21.33 3.18
CA PHE A 477 -19.84 21.31 2.78
C PHE A 477 -19.17 22.53 3.42
N LYS A 478 -18.04 22.32 4.12
CA LYS A 478 -17.25 23.40 4.71
C LYS A 478 -16.68 24.29 3.61
N SER A 479 -16.60 25.58 3.88
CA SER A 479 -16.10 26.60 2.95
C SER A 479 -14.57 26.54 2.80
N LYS A 480 -14.09 26.97 1.62
CA LYS A 480 -12.66 27.21 1.31
C LYS A 480 -11.97 27.97 2.46
N THR A 481 -10.90 27.39 3.01
CA THR A 481 -10.10 27.98 4.09
C THR A 481 -8.66 28.18 3.62
N VAL A 482 -8.07 29.34 3.88
CA VAL A 482 -6.69 29.67 3.51
C VAL A 482 -5.82 29.69 4.76
N ILE A 483 -4.70 28.96 4.72
CA ILE A 483 -3.72 28.88 5.80
C ILE A 483 -2.51 29.69 5.36
N PHE A 484 -2.15 30.71 6.12
CA PHE A 484 -0.97 31.54 5.85
C PHE A 484 0.32 30.85 6.33
N ALA A 485 1.47 31.26 5.80
CA ALA A 485 2.74 30.67 6.23
C ALA A 485 3.05 31.06 7.68
N PRO A 486 3.32 30.12 8.60
CA PRO A 486 3.51 30.47 10.00
C PRO A 486 4.91 31.03 10.30
N MET A 487 5.79 31.17 9.30
CA MET A 487 7.14 31.70 9.46
C MET A 487 7.70 32.21 8.13
N GLU A 488 8.76 33.02 8.22
CA GLU A 488 9.51 33.46 7.07
C GLU A 488 10.51 32.39 6.62
N GLY A 489 10.65 32.20 5.32
CA GLY A 489 11.60 31.24 4.78
C GLY A 489 11.36 30.91 3.31
N THR A 490 11.88 29.77 2.88
CA THR A 490 11.67 29.23 1.53
C THR A 490 10.75 28.03 1.61
N VAL A 491 9.70 28.02 0.79
CA VAL A 491 8.74 26.90 0.73
C VAL A 491 9.36 25.71 0.02
N ILE A 492 9.20 24.52 0.59
CA ILE A 492 9.69 23.25 0.07
C ILE A 492 8.52 22.26 0.00
N PRO A 493 8.32 21.55 -1.12
CA PRO A 493 7.36 20.46 -1.19
C PRO A 493 7.64 19.39 -0.13
N LEU A 494 6.60 18.84 0.49
CA LEU A 494 6.73 17.78 1.51
C LEU A 494 7.54 16.59 1.00
N LEU A 495 7.38 16.22 -0.27
CA LEU A 495 8.10 15.12 -0.91
C LEU A 495 9.64 15.26 -0.85
N LEU A 496 10.17 16.48 -0.70
CA LEU A 496 11.62 16.75 -0.60
C LEU A 496 12.14 16.77 0.84
N VAL A 497 11.27 16.61 1.84
CA VAL A 497 11.65 16.52 3.25
C VAL A 497 12.35 15.18 3.50
N LYS A 498 13.50 15.19 4.20
CA LYS A 498 14.33 14.00 4.46
C LYS A 498 13.80 13.14 5.63
N ASP A 499 12.50 12.96 5.68
CA ASP A 499 11.81 12.15 6.68
C ASP A 499 10.61 11.47 6.00
N GLU A 500 10.52 10.14 6.11
CA GLU A 500 9.53 9.34 5.39
C GLU A 500 8.09 9.62 5.87
N ALA A 501 7.90 9.94 7.15
CA ALA A 501 6.56 10.19 7.69
C ALA A 501 5.96 11.48 7.11
N PHE A 502 6.80 12.48 6.85
CA PHE A 502 6.40 13.73 6.22
C PHE A 502 6.38 13.66 4.69
N SER A 503 7.41 13.08 4.06
CA SER A 503 7.53 13.04 2.59
C SER A 503 6.53 12.10 1.90
N GLN A 504 6.01 11.10 2.61
CA GLN A 504 4.94 10.23 2.13
C GLN A 504 3.53 10.72 2.53
N GLU A 505 3.42 11.92 3.12
CA GLU A 505 2.16 12.51 3.58
C GLU A 505 1.40 11.63 4.60
N ALA A 506 2.10 10.73 5.31
CA ALA A 506 1.48 9.78 6.25
C ALA A 506 0.81 10.48 7.45
N MET A 507 1.31 11.66 7.83
CA MET A 507 0.76 12.51 8.89
C MET A 507 -0.27 13.53 8.38
N GLY A 508 -0.57 13.53 7.08
CA GLY A 508 -1.43 14.50 6.40
C GLY A 508 -0.70 15.26 5.29
N LYS A 509 -1.48 16.00 4.50
CA LYS A 509 -0.99 16.85 3.41
C LYS A 509 -0.55 18.21 3.92
N GLY A 510 0.38 18.85 3.23
CA GLY A 510 0.85 20.17 3.62
C GLY A 510 2.05 20.67 2.81
N MET A 511 2.86 21.52 3.43
CA MET A 511 4.09 22.07 2.88
C MET A 511 5.18 22.09 3.95
N ALA A 512 6.45 22.16 3.57
CA ALA A 512 7.54 22.44 4.50
C ALA A 512 8.13 23.82 4.24
N ILE A 513 8.72 24.43 5.26
CA ILE A 513 9.43 25.70 5.13
C ILE A 513 10.86 25.51 5.62
N GLN A 514 11.85 25.93 4.84
CA GLN A 514 13.20 26.18 5.33
C GLN A 514 13.22 27.58 5.96
N PRO A 515 13.21 27.72 7.30
CA PRO A 515 13.07 29.00 7.98
C PRO A 515 14.28 29.91 7.73
N SER A 516 14.01 31.20 7.57
CA SER A 516 15.02 32.28 7.62
C SER A 516 15.00 33.04 8.95
N SER A 517 13.97 32.87 9.78
CA SER A 517 13.85 33.44 11.11
C SER A 517 13.33 32.41 12.11
N GLY A 518 13.73 32.57 13.38
CA GLY A 518 13.41 31.65 14.47
C GLY A 518 12.06 31.91 15.12
N LYS A 519 11.02 32.27 14.35
CA LYS A 519 9.71 32.65 14.90
C LYS A 519 8.58 31.93 14.17
N VAL A 520 7.66 31.37 14.95
CA VAL A 520 6.42 30.76 14.48
C VAL A 520 5.25 31.61 14.95
N VAL A 521 4.39 32.01 14.01
CA VAL A 521 3.15 32.75 14.27
C VAL A 521 1.92 31.94 13.87
N ALA A 522 0.77 32.34 14.40
CA ALA A 522 -0.51 31.74 14.07
C ALA A 522 -0.85 31.97 12.58
N PRO A 523 -1.14 30.90 11.81
CA PRO A 523 -1.43 31.00 10.38
C PRO A 523 -2.89 31.34 10.07
N PHE A 524 -3.77 31.38 11.07
CA PHE A 524 -5.19 31.72 11.01
C PHE A 524 -5.72 32.03 12.41
N ASP A 525 -6.97 32.49 12.49
CA ASP A 525 -7.72 32.61 13.75
C ASP A 525 -8.22 31.22 14.21
N GLY A 526 -8.10 30.93 15.51
CA GLY A 526 -8.47 29.61 16.03
C GLY A 526 -8.08 29.38 17.48
N ILE A 527 -7.80 28.13 17.83
CA ILE A 527 -7.35 27.72 19.15
C ILE A 527 -6.08 26.88 19.07
N VAL A 528 -5.25 26.94 20.12
CA VAL A 528 -4.13 26.01 20.30
C VAL A 528 -4.68 24.67 20.75
N ALA A 529 -4.63 23.68 19.87
CA ALA A 529 -5.14 22.35 20.16
C ALA A 529 -4.18 21.54 21.05
N ASN A 530 -2.86 21.74 20.92
CA ASN A 530 -1.86 21.12 21.77
C ASN A 530 -0.49 21.80 21.63
N VAL A 531 0.24 21.95 22.74
CA VAL A 531 1.68 22.27 22.75
C VAL A 531 2.45 21.05 23.24
N PHE A 532 3.31 20.49 22.39
CA PHE A 532 4.02 19.26 22.74
C PHE A 532 5.09 19.50 23.82
N ARG A 533 5.31 18.50 24.70
CA ARG A 533 6.21 18.59 25.87
C ARG A 533 7.62 19.10 25.55
N THR A 534 8.17 18.71 24.41
CA THR A 534 9.51 19.10 23.95
C THR A 534 9.51 20.38 23.12
N LYS A 535 8.38 21.10 23.03
CA LYS A 535 8.21 22.45 22.46
C LYS A 535 8.59 22.63 20.97
N HIS A 536 9.10 21.60 20.32
CA HIS A 536 9.46 21.59 18.90
C HIS A 536 8.25 21.55 17.96
N SER A 537 7.03 21.33 18.46
CA SER A 537 5.84 21.26 17.64
C SER A 537 4.63 21.83 18.35
N ILE A 538 3.66 22.30 17.56
CA ILE A 538 2.39 22.85 18.03
C ILE A 538 1.27 22.44 17.08
N ALA A 539 0.14 22.02 17.64
CA ALA A 539 -1.08 21.71 16.91
C ALA A 539 -2.12 22.82 17.13
N LEU A 540 -2.73 23.28 16.05
CA LEU A 540 -3.68 24.38 15.99
C LEU A 540 -4.98 23.91 15.36
N LYS A 541 -6.10 24.53 15.71
CA LYS A 541 -7.40 24.29 15.09
C LYS A 541 -8.04 25.60 14.68
N SER A 542 -8.34 25.77 13.40
CA SER A 542 -8.99 26.99 12.89
C SER A 542 -10.46 27.04 13.32
N VAL A 543 -11.07 28.23 13.27
CA VAL A 543 -12.51 28.41 13.54
C VAL A 543 -13.40 27.63 12.54
N GLU A 544 -12.90 27.36 11.34
CA GLU A 544 -13.54 26.52 10.31
C GLU A 544 -13.28 25.00 10.52
N GLY A 545 -12.43 24.66 11.49
CA GLY A 545 -12.13 23.29 11.91
C GLY A 545 -10.98 22.62 11.16
N VAL A 546 -10.09 23.39 10.53
CA VAL A 546 -8.83 22.85 9.99
C VAL A 546 -7.87 22.56 11.13
N GLU A 547 -7.38 21.33 11.22
CA GLU A 547 -6.38 20.92 12.22
C GLU A 547 -5.00 20.94 11.56
N LEU A 548 -4.10 21.77 12.12
CA LEU A 548 -2.79 22.05 11.56
C LEU A 548 -1.69 21.72 12.57
N LEU A 549 -0.71 20.94 12.17
CA LEU A 549 0.52 20.65 12.90
C LEU A 549 1.69 21.44 12.30
N ILE A 550 2.39 22.19 13.14
CA ILE A 550 3.66 22.86 12.80
C ILE A 550 4.77 22.11 13.54
N HIS A 551 5.70 21.50 12.81
CA HIS A 551 6.80 20.70 13.36
C HIS A 551 8.15 21.37 13.07
N ILE A 552 8.78 21.99 14.07
CA ILE A 552 9.96 22.83 13.90
C ILE A 552 11.23 21.98 13.86
N GLY A 553 11.79 21.80 12.65
CA GLY A 553 12.98 21.00 12.40
C GLY A 553 12.73 19.49 12.45
N LEU A 554 13.57 18.71 11.78
CA LEU A 554 13.49 17.24 11.79
C LEU A 554 14.27 16.68 12.96
N ASP A 555 13.70 15.65 13.62
CA ASP A 555 14.31 14.98 14.78
C ASP A 555 14.59 15.88 16.02
N THR A 556 14.15 17.14 16.00
CA THR A 556 14.37 18.14 17.05
C THR A 556 13.67 17.81 18.37
N VAL A 557 12.77 16.83 18.39
CA VAL A 557 12.26 16.20 19.62
C VAL A 557 13.39 15.73 20.54
N LYS A 558 14.54 15.33 19.97
CA LYS A 558 15.75 14.88 20.69
C LYS A 558 16.43 16.01 21.48
N LEU A 559 16.15 17.28 21.16
CA LEU A 559 16.61 18.45 21.92
C LEU A 559 15.86 18.63 23.25
N LYS A 560 14.80 17.86 23.50
CA LYS A 560 14.08 17.82 24.79
C LYS A 560 13.60 19.21 25.28
N GLY A 561 13.24 20.10 24.35
CA GLY A 561 12.76 21.46 24.66
C GLY A 561 13.84 22.52 24.83
N GLN A 562 15.12 22.18 24.62
CA GLN A 562 16.18 23.18 24.52
C GLN A 562 16.05 23.97 23.21
N HIS A 563 16.39 25.26 23.25
CA HIS A 563 16.32 26.19 22.11
C HIS A 563 14.91 26.55 21.62
N PHE A 564 13.87 26.26 22.41
CA PHE A 564 12.48 26.62 22.11
C PHE A 564 11.83 27.38 23.27
N THR A 565 11.24 28.54 22.96
CA THR A 565 10.45 29.36 23.89
C THR A 565 9.02 29.45 23.36
N VAL A 566 8.06 28.91 24.09
CA VAL A 566 6.65 28.91 23.71
C VAL A 566 5.92 30.03 24.46
N HIS A 567 5.07 30.77 23.75
CA HIS A 567 4.34 31.94 24.25
C HIS A 567 2.84 31.71 24.46
N VAL A 568 2.36 30.49 24.18
CA VAL A 568 0.94 30.08 24.27
C VAL A 568 0.80 28.74 25.00
N GLN A 569 -0.41 28.43 25.46
CA GLN A 569 -0.76 27.17 26.12
C GLN A 569 -1.93 26.48 25.40
N GLU A 570 -2.12 25.20 25.68
CA GLU A 570 -3.26 24.44 25.15
C GLU A 570 -4.59 25.08 25.58
N GLY A 571 -5.51 25.26 24.64
CA GLY A 571 -6.80 25.90 24.86
C GLY A 571 -6.81 27.41 24.62
N ASP A 572 -5.65 28.07 24.45
CA ASP A 572 -5.61 29.51 24.15
C ASP A 572 -6.24 29.82 22.79
N GLU A 573 -7.06 30.87 22.74
CA GLU A 573 -7.50 31.47 21.47
C GLU A 573 -6.35 32.24 20.83
N ILE A 574 -6.20 32.08 19.52
CA ILE A 574 -5.14 32.71 18.72
C ILE A 574 -5.72 33.51 17.56
N LYS A 575 -5.07 34.63 17.25
CA LYS A 575 -5.35 35.42 16.04
C LYS A 575 -4.23 35.28 15.03
N HIS A 576 -4.56 35.32 13.75
CA HIS A 576 -3.59 35.32 12.66
C HIS A 576 -2.47 36.34 12.92
N GLY A 577 -1.21 35.90 12.78
CA GLY A 577 -0.01 36.69 13.04
C GLY A 577 0.46 36.74 14.50
N GLN A 578 -0.29 36.18 15.46
CA GLN A 578 0.14 36.09 16.87
C GLN A 578 1.37 35.20 17.03
N LEU A 579 2.36 35.64 17.80
CA LEU A 579 3.57 34.87 18.09
C LEU A 579 3.24 33.65 18.96
N LEU A 580 3.66 32.46 18.50
CA LEU A 580 3.41 31.18 19.17
C LEU A 580 4.69 30.60 19.78
N ILE A 581 5.76 30.50 18.98
CA ILE A 581 7.02 29.87 19.38
C ILE A 581 8.20 30.66 18.83
N GLU A 582 9.22 30.88 19.65
CA GLU A 582 10.54 31.33 19.23
C GLU A 582 11.56 30.20 19.38
N PHE A 583 12.52 30.11 18.45
CA PHE A 583 13.54 29.07 18.46
C PHE A 583 14.88 29.55 17.89
N GLU A 584 15.98 28.96 18.36
CA GLU A 584 17.34 29.37 17.96
C GLU A 584 17.86 28.52 16.78
N LEU A 585 17.71 29.02 15.55
CA LEU A 585 18.14 28.36 14.32
C LEU A 585 19.59 27.85 14.37
N GLU A 586 20.53 28.72 14.73
CA GLU A 586 21.96 28.38 14.76
C GLU A 586 22.28 27.32 15.81
N ALA A 587 21.54 27.29 16.92
CA ALA A 587 21.76 26.30 17.97
C ALA A 587 21.24 24.92 17.54
N ILE A 588 20.07 24.86 16.89
CA ILE A 588 19.52 23.63 16.31
C ILE A 588 20.46 23.05 15.25
N GLN A 589 20.97 23.90 14.35
CA GLN A 589 21.93 23.48 13.32
C GLN A 589 23.27 23.01 13.92
N ARG A 590 23.80 23.72 14.94
CA ARG A 590 25.01 23.28 15.67
C ARG A 590 24.83 21.96 16.39
N ALA A 591 23.62 21.66 16.86
CA ALA A 591 23.27 20.37 17.44
C ALA A 591 23.11 19.24 16.40
N GLY A 592 23.26 19.55 15.10
CA GLY A 592 23.25 18.58 14.01
C GLY A 592 21.87 18.24 13.46
N TYR A 593 20.85 19.05 13.78
CA TYR A 593 19.47 18.82 13.34
C TYR A 593 19.08 19.70 12.15
N ASP A 594 18.23 19.17 11.29
CA ASP A 594 17.65 19.91 10.18
C ASP A 594 16.59 20.90 10.71
N THR A 595 16.55 22.10 10.15
CA THR A 595 15.62 23.18 10.53
C THR A 595 14.39 23.25 9.63
N ILE A 596 14.35 22.45 8.54
CA ILE A 596 13.16 22.29 7.72
C ILE A 596 11.96 21.98 8.62
N THR A 597 10.92 22.79 8.49
CA THR A 597 9.74 22.77 9.35
C THR A 597 8.51 22.35 8.55
N PRO A 598 8.04 21.10 8.70
CA PRO A 598 6.78 20.65 8.13
C PRO A 598 5.55 21.35 8.72
N ILE A 599 4.64 21.80 7.85
CA ILE A 599 3.36 22.44 8.15
C ILE A 599 2.25 21.56 7.54
N ILE A 600 1.56 20.79 8.37
CA ILE A 600 0.73 19.65 7.96
C ILE A 600 -0.73 19.84 8.38
N VAL A 601 -1.67 19.62 7.47
CA VAL A 601 -3.10 19.51 7.80
C VAL A 601 -3.41 18.07 8.20
N THR A 602 -3.63 17.84 9.49
CA THR A 602 -3.73 16.48 10.05
C THR A 602 -5.08 15.83 9.74
N ASN A 603 -6.16 16.61 9.66
CA ASN A 603 -7.48 16.13 9.26
C ASN A 603 -7.71 16.22 7.74
N THR A 604 -6.72 15.80 6.95
CA THR A 604 -6.78 15.87 5.48
C THR A 604 -8.00 15.17 4.88
N ALA A 605 -8.46 14.07 5.51
CA ALA A 605 -9.60 13.29 5.02
C ALA A 605 -10.95 14.02 5.10
N ASP A 606 -11.06 15.08 5.90
CA ASP A 606 -12.28 15.88 6.05
C ASP A 606 -12.51 16.85 4.87
N TYR A 607 -11.50 17.00 4.02
CA TYR A 607 -11.46 17.99 2.95
C TYR A 607 -11.34 17.32 1.59
N LEU A 608 -11.99 17.92 0.59
CA LEU A 608 -11.97 17.43 -0.78
C LEU A 608 -10.57 17.61 -1.40
N GLU A 609 -9.91 18.71 -1.05
CA GLU A 609 -8.59 19.02 -1.57
C GLU A 609 -7.77 19.89 -0.63
N ILE A 610 -6.45 19.62 -0.58
CA ILE A 610 -5.46 20.43 0.12
C ILE A 610 -4.39 20.78 -0.89
N MET A 611 -4.26 22.09 -1.17
CA MET A 611 -3.34 22.62 -2.15
C MET A 611 -2.25 23.43 -1.47
N GLY A 612 -1.00 23.03 -1.64
CA GLY A 612 0.14 23.88 -1.35
C GLY A 612 0.29 25.01 -2.38
N HIS A 613 0.72 26.19 -1.93
CA HIS A 613 1.18 27.25 -2.83
C HIS A 613 2.67 27.07 -3.06
N GLU A 614 3.00 26.34 -4.12
CA GLU A 614 4.37 26.19 -4.62
C GLU A 614 4.76 27.45 -5.42
N SER A 615 5.30 28.46 -4.74
CA SER A 615 6.13 29.45 -5.42
C SER A 615 7.55 29.34 -4.87
N SER A 616 8.54 29.31 -5.75
CA SER A 616 9.97 29.30 -5.41
C SER A 616 10.46 30.64 -4.85
N GLU A 617 9.57 31.41 -4.22
CA GLU A 617 9.84 32.71 -3.62
C GLU A 617 9.87 32.62 -2.10
N LYS A 618 10.48 33.63 -1.46
CA LYS A 618 10.40 33.82 -0.02
C LYS A 618 8.95 33.89 0.43
N THR A 619 8.58 33.10 1.43
CA THR A 619 7.28 33.13 2.12
C THR A 619 7.37 33.88 3.46
N GLY A 620 6.22 34.19 4.04
CA GLY A 620 6.10 34.83 5.35
C GLY A 620 4.66 34.90 5.85
N PRO A 621 4.43 35.38 7.09
CA PRO A 621 3.12 35.43 7.76
C PRO A 621 1.93 36.00 6.98
N GLU A 622 2.18 36.90 6.03
CA GLU A 622 1.14 37.52 5.19
C GLU A 622 0.86 36.77 3.88
N LYS A 623 1.64 35.74 3.55
CA LYS A 623 1.51 34.97 2.32
C LYS A 623 0.75 33.65 2.56
N PRO A 624 -0.22 33.30 1.70
CA PRO A 624 -0.86 31.99 1.74
C PRO A 624 0.14 30.85 1.53
N LEU A 625 0.09 29.82 2.39
CA LEU A 625 0.90 28.62 2.26
C LEU A 625 0.08 27.43 1.75
N ILE A 626 -1.11 27.22 2.33
CA ILE A 626 -1.98 26.08 2.02
C ILE A 626 -3.41 26.61 1.80
N THR A 627 -4.15 26.00 0.88
CA THR A 627 -5.60 26.22 0.72
C THR A 627 -6.31 24.89 0.85
N VAL A 628 -7.33 24.86 1.71
CA VAL A 628 -8.14 23.70 2.03
C VAL A 628 -9.55 23.91 1.47
N LEU A 629 -10.09 22.91 0.76
CA LEU A 629 -11.38 22.95 0.07
C LEU A 629 -12.34 21.85 0.52
#